data_AF-B7S6X5-F1
#
_entry.id   AF-B7S6X5-F1
#
_cell.length_a   1.000
_cell.length_b   1.000
_cell.length_c   1.000
_cell.angle_alpha   90.00
_cell.angle_beta   90.00
_cell.angle_gamma   90.00
#
_symmetry.space_group_name_H-M   'P 1'
#
loop_
_entity.id
_entity.type
_entity.pdbx_description
1 polymer ?
#
loop_
_entity_poly.entity_id
_entity_poly.type
_entity_poly.pdbx_seq_one_letter_code
_entity_poly.pdbx_strand_id
1 'polypeptide(L)'
;MMLYTITASLPLLVLILYNQGPHSRSSLYLKTVGGESLLYSFAATQHSFLSQIIFIVGLAAFLVQLPMFSVHLWLPKAHVEAPVAGSMVLAGILLKLGGYGMLRMYSTYHLATCGPIKDIIFCFAMWGGVITSIVCFRQVDLKSLIAY
;
A
#
# COMPACT_ATOMS: atom_id res chain seq x y z
N MET A 1 17.48 -3.30 -2.58
CA MET A 1 16.39 -2.87 -1.68
C MET A 1 15.94 -1.44 -1.94
N MET A 2 16.85 -0.46 -1.93
CA MET A 2 16.50 0.96 -2.10
C MET A 2 15.83 1.31 -3.44
N LEU A 3 16.20 0.68 -4.57
CA LEU A 3 15.51 0.94 -5.84
C LEU A 3 14.04 0.48 -5.85
N TYR A 4 13.70 -0.60 -5.14
CA TYR A 4 12.31 -1.07 -5.05
C TYR A 4 11.44 -0.09 -4.27
N THR A 5 11.96 0.51 -3.20
CA THR A 5 11.21 1.50 -2.42
C THR A 5 11.04 2.82 -3.16
N ILE A 6 12.09 3.27 -3.86
CA ILE A 6 12.06 4.54 -4.60
C ILE A 6 11.13 4.47 -5.81
N THR A 7 11.19 3.37 -6.57
CA THR A 7 10.32 3.19 -7.75
C THR A 7 8.84 3.16 -7.37
N ALA A 8 8.51 2.62 -6.20
CA ALA A 8 7.15 2.62 -5.68
C ALA A 8 6.71 3.97 -5.07
N SER A 9 7.62 4.69 -4.41
CA SER A 9 7.27 5.93 -3.71
C SER A 9 7.18 7.16 -4.63
N LEU A 10 7.93 7.20 -5.73
CA LEU A 10 7.90 8.33 -6.68
C LEU A 10 6.52 8.56 -7.33
N PRO A 11 5.83 7.54 -7.87
CA PRO A 11 4.48 7.71 -8.43
C PRO A 11 3.48 8.23 -7.39
N LEU A 12 3.62 7.77 -6.14
CA LEU A 12 2.79 8.23 -5.03
C LEU A 12 3.07 9.70 -4.68
N LEU A 13 4.33 10.14 -4.71
CA LEU A 13 4.68 11.54 -4.51
C LEU A 13 4.02 12.43 -5.56
N VAL A 14 4.10 12.04 -6.84
CA VAL A 14 3.46 12.78 -7.95
C VAL A 14 1.96 12.89 -7.72
N LEU A 15 1.33 11.80 -7.26
CA LEU A 15 -0.09 11.77 -6.95
C LEU A 15 -0.45 12.69 -5.79
N ILE A 16 0.35 12.75 -4.73
CA ILE A 16 0.13 13.70 -3.62
C ILE A 16 0.24 15.15 -4.12
N LEU A 17 1.25 15.46 -4.94
CA LEU A 17 1.44 16.80 -5.50
C LEU A 17 0.29 17.20 -6.43
N TYR A 18 -0.23 16.26 -7.23
CA TYR A 18 -1.39 16.51 -8.10
C TYR A 18 -2.64 16.90 -7.30
N ASN A 19 -2.83 16.33 -6.11
CA ASN A 19 -3.98 16.64 -5.25
C ASN A 19 -3.83 17.94 -4.45
N GLN A 20 -2.64 18.55 -4.42
CA GLN A 20 -2.37 19.83 -3.75
C GLN A 20 -2.67 21.03 -4.67
N GLY A 21 -3.79 21.00 -5.39
CA GLY A 21 -4.21 22.09 -6.26
C GLY A 21 -4.20 23.47 -5.57
N PRO A 22 -4.30 24.57 -6.34
CA PRO A 22 -3.94 25.94 -5.90
C PRO A 22 -4.74 26.51 -4.71
N HIS A 23 -5.71 25.76 -4.14
CA HIS A 23 -6.54 26.18 -3.00
C HIS A 23 -6.74 25.14 -1.89
N SER A 24 -6.06 23.98 -1.89
CA SER A 24 -6.27 22.96 -0.86
C SER A 24 -5.11 22.87 0.13
N ARG A 25 -5.43 23.01 1.43
CA ARG A 25 -4.49 22.83 2.55
C ARG A 25 -3.73 21.49 2.43
N SER A 26 -2.43 21.52 2.73
CA SER A 26 -1.50 20.38 2.74
C SER A 26 -1.89 19.24 3.71
N SER A 27 -2.86 19.50 4.56
CA SER A 27 -3.43 18.54 5.49
C SER A 27 -4.35 17.57 4.75
N LEU A 28 -3.85 16.36 4.50
CA LEU A 28 -4.68 15.17 4.35
C LEU A 28 -5.34 14.89 5.71
N TYR A 29 -6.30 15.74 6.11
CA TYR A 29 -7.11 15.47 7.28
C TYR A 29 -7.89 14.19 6.99
N LEU A 30 -7.91 13.29 7.97
CA LEU A 30 -8.88 12.21 8.03
C LEU A 30 -10.25 12.88 7.89
N LYS A 31 -10.84 12.80 6.70
CA LYS A 31 -12.24 13.15 6.51
C LYS A 31 -12.98 12.18 7.41
N THR A 32 -13.46 12.73 8.52
CA THR A 32 -14.00 12.00 9.65
C THR A 32 -15.01 10.99 9.14
N VAL A 33 -14.88 9.76 9.61
CA VAL A 33 -15.75 8.60 9.31
C VAL A 33 -17.20 8.82 9.81
N GLY A 34 -17.64 10.06 10.05
CA GLY A 34 -18.87 10.35 10.77
C GLY A 34 -19.61 11.66 10.44
N GLY A 35 -19.29 12.37 9.35
CA GLY A 35 -20.13 13.53 9.00
C GLY A 35 -19.54 14.43 7.92
N GLU A 36 -20.23 14.45 6.77
CA GLU A 36 -20.70 15.64 6.04
C GLU A 36 -21.00 15.20 4.60
N SER A 37 -22.26 14.84 4.42
CA SER A 37 -22.92 14.21 3.28
C SER A 37 -23.15 15.13 2.08
N LEU A 38 -22.61 16.36 2.05
CA LEU A 38 -22.87 17.32 0.96
C LEU A 38 -21.69 17.54 0.00
N LEU A 39 -20.45 17.29 0.43
CA LEU A 39 -19.28 17.27 -0.48
C LEU A 39 -19.01 15.87 -1.06
N TYR A 40 -19.75 14.87 -0.61
CA TYR A 40 -19.63 13.48 -1.04
C TYR A 40 -20.36 13.21 -2.37
N SER A 41 -21.45 13.93 -2.63
CA SER A 41 -22.25 13.78 -3.85
C SER A 41 -21.60 14.39 -5.10
N PHE A 42 -20.79 15.45 -4.96
CA PHE A 42 -20.17 16.11 -6.12
C PHE A 42 -18.92 15.41 -6.64
N ALA A 43 -18.23 14.63 -5.79
CA ALA A 43 -17.10 13.80 -6.20
C ALA A 43 -17.53 12.42 -6.74
N ALA A 44 -18.70 11.93 -6.33
CA ALA A 44 -19.27 10.66 -6.80
C ALA A 44 -19.70 10.69 -8.27
N THR A 45 -19.86 11.88 -8.87
CA THR A 45 -20.42 12.04 -10.23
C THR A 45 -19.39 12.06 -11.35
N GLN A 46 -18.12 11.76 -11.09
CA GLN A 46 -17.09 11.74 -12.12
C GLN A 46 -16.30 10.42 -12.04
N HIS A 47 -16.94 9.31 -12.42
CA HIS A 47 -16.26 8.06 -12.79
C HIS A 47 -15.39 8.30 -14.04
N SER A 48 -14.32 9.05 -13.88
CA SER A 48 -13.34 9.33 -14.91
C SER A 48 -12.28 8.24 -14.92
N PHE A 49 -11.80 7.84 -16.09
CA PHE A 49 -10.63 6.95 -16.23
C PHE A 49 -9.44 7.42 -15.38
N LEU A 50 -9.29 8.74 -15.21
CA LEU A 50 -8.26 9.35 -14.38
C LEU A 50 -8.37 8.93 -12.90
N SER A 51 -9.59 8.86 -12.36
CA SER A 51 -9.82 8.40 -10.98
C SER A 51 -9.39 6.94 -10.76
N GLN A 52 -9.60 6.08 -11.76
CA GLN A 52 -9.18 4.67 -11.71
C GLN A 52 -7.65 4.53 -11.83
N ILE A 53 -6.99 5.37 -12.62
CA ILE A 53 -5.53 5.38 -12.72
C ILE A 53 -4.91 5.87 -11.40
N ILE A 54 -5.45 6.93 -10.81
CA ILE A 54 -5.04 7.44 -9.49
C ILE A 54 -5.21 6.34 -8.43
N PHE A 55 -6.31 5.59 -8.46
CA PHE A 55 -6.54 4.43 -7.59
C PHE A 55 -5.41 3.40 -7.71
N ILE A 56 -5.12 2.94 -8.92
CA ILE A 56 -4.14 1.87 -9.15
C ILE A 56 -2.73 2.32 -8.74
N VAL A 57 -2.34 3.55 -9.11
CA VAL A 57 -1.02 4.10 -8.80
C VAL A 57 -0.85 4.30 -7.29
N GLY A 58 -1.87 4.86 -6.62
CA GLY A 58 -1.85 5.05 -5.17
C GLY A 58 -1.75 3.73 -4.42
N LEU A 59 -2.53 2.72 -4.82
CA LEU A 59 -2.56 1.42 -4.15
C LEU A 59 -1.30 0.60 -4.44
N ALA A 60 -0.78 0.62 -5.68
CA ALA A 60 0.44 -0.10 -6.05
C ALA A 60 1.65 0.31 -5.19
N ALA A 61 1.79 1.59 -4.84
CA ALA A 61 2.87 2.07 -3.98
C ALA A 61 2.85 1.44 -2.57
N PHE A 62 1.66 1.24 -2.00
CA PHE A 62 1.50 0.58 -0.70
C PHE A 62 1.61 -0.94 -0.78
N LEU A 63 1.20 -1.57 -1.88
CA LEU A 63 1.42 -3.01 -2.09
C LEU A 63 2.89 -3.39 -2.25
N VAL A 64 3.77 -2.43 -2.54
CA VAL A 64 5.22 -2.66 -2.51
C VAL A 64 5.72 -2.61 -1.06
N GLN A 65 5.22 -1.69 -0.24
CA GLN A 65 5.60 -1.55 1.18
C GLN A 65 5.00 -2.65 2.07
N LEU A 66 3.80 -3.12 1.76
CA LEU A 66 3.19 -4.34 2.29
C LEU A 66 3.44 -5.46 1.27
N PRO A 67 4.50 -6.27 1.42
CA PRO A 67 4.91 -7.22 0.40
C PRO A 67 3.79 -8.21 0.06
N MET A 68 3.06 -7.91 -1.01
CA MET A 68 2.20 -8.89 -1.67
C MET A 68 3.09 -9.85 -2.45
N PHE A 69 2.61 -11.06 -2.68
CA PHE A 69 3.40 -12.20 -3.15
C PHE A 69 4.35 -11.92 -4.34
N SER A 70 4.00 -11.05 -5.28
CA SER A 70 4.88 -10.71 -6.41
C SER A 70 6.08 -9.85 -6.02
N VAL A 71 5.96 -8.99 -5.01
CA VAL A 71 7.01 -8.05 -4.59
C VAL A 71 7.73 -8.53 -3.33
N HIS A 72 7.29 -9.64 -2.74
CA HIS A 72 7.74 -10.13 -1.43
C HIS A 72 9.24 -10.39 -1.31
N LEU A 73 9.93 -10.75 -2.40
CA LEU A 73 11.32 -11.22 -2.39
C LEU A 73 12.34 -10.25 -1.79
N TRP A 74 12.04 -8.96 -1.74
CA TRP A 74 12.92 -7.95 -1.15
C TRP A 74 12.99 -8.05 0.39
N LEU A 75 11.90 -8.46 1.03
CA LEU A 75 11.77 -8.43 2.49
C LEU A 75 12.58 -9.57 3.17
N PRO A 76 12.49 -10.84 2.73
CA PRO A 76 13.31 -11.92 3.28
C PRO A 76 14.80 -11.70 3.11
N LYS A 77 15.22 -11.15 1.96
CA LYS A 77 16.63 -10.80 1.71
C LYS A 77 17.12 -9.68 2.62
N ALA A 78 16.30 -8.65 2.85
CA ALA A 78 16.63 -7.56 3.76
C ALA A 78 16.78 -8.05 5.22
N HIS A 79 15.95 -9.01 5.65
CA HIS A 79 16.04 -9.61 6.98
C HIS A 79 17.28 -10.50 7.18
N VAL A 80 17.75 -11.17 6.12
CA VAL A 80 18.96 -12.03 6.20
C VAL A 80 20.24 -11.20 6.30
N GLU A 81 20.31 -10.07 5.60
CA GLU A 81 21.51 -9.23 5.51
C GLU A 81 21.61 -8.17 6.64
N ALA A 82 20.49 -7.80 7.27
CA ALA A 82 20.47 -6.75 8.28
C ALA A 82 20.94 -7.21 9.68
N PRO A 83 21.54 -6.30 10.48
CA PRO A 83 21.78 -6.55 11.90
C PRO A 83 20.44 -6.75 12.66
N VAL A 84 20.50 -7.48 13.78
CA VAL A 84 19.31 -7.90 14.55
C VAL A 84 18.41 -6.72 14.97
N ALA A 85 19.01 -5.58 15.33
CA ALA A 85 18.24 -4.38 15.68
C ALA A 85 17.50 -3.78 14.46
N GLY A 86 18.13 -3.80 13.28
CA GLY A 86 17.53 -3.28 12.05
C GLY A 86 16.37 -4.14 11.57
N SER A 87 16.47 -5.47 11.69
CA SER A 87 15.39 -6.38 11.34
C SER A 87 14.17 -6.22 12.25
N MET A 88 14.37 -5.99 13.56
CA MET A 88 13.27 -5.72 14.50
C MET A 88 12.51 -4.43 14.17
N VAL A 89 13.22 -3.35 13.83
CA VAL A 89 12.61 -2.07 13.45
C VAL A 89 11.82 -2.20 12.15
N LEU A 90 12.38 -2.92 11.17
CA LEU A 90 11.74 -3.11 9.86
C LEU A 90 10.43 -3.89 9.98
N ALA A 91 10.43 -5.02 10.70
CA ALA A 91 9.20 -5.78 10.93
C ALA A 91 8.19 -5.03 11.83
N GLY A 92 8.67 -4.35 12.88
CA GLY A 92 7.82 -3.73 13.87
C GLY A 92 7.15 -2.44 13.40
N ILE A 93 7.86 -1.60 12.64
CA ILE A 93 7.43 -0.24 12.30
C ILE A 93 7.08 -0.10 10.82
N LEU A 94 7.92 -0.59 9.91
CA LEU A 94 7.76 -0.34 8.48
C LEU A 94 6.49 -1.00 7.93
N LEU A 95 6.24 -2.26 8.29
CA LEU A 95 5.02 -2.97 7.89
C LEU A 95 3.74 -2.31 8.43
N LYS A 96 3.77 -1.85 9.69
CA LYS A 96 2.62 -1.17 10.30
C LYS A 96 2.38 0.21 9.70
N LEU A 97 3.43 0.95 9.37
CA LEU A 97 3.34 2.22 8.65
C LEU A 97 2.77 2.06 7.24
N GLY A 98 3.14 0.99 6.52
CA GLY A 98 2.58 0.68 5.21
C GLY A 98 1.06 0.47 5.25
N GLY A 99 0.58 -0.33 6.21
CA GLY A 99 -0.86 -0.54 6.44
C GLY A 99 -1.59 0.73 6.86
N TYR A 100 -0.98 1.54 7.73
CA TYR A 100 -1.53 2.82 8.12
C TYR A 100 -1.66 3.81 6.95
N GLY A 101 -0.65 3.85 6.09
CA GLY A 101 -0.65 4.66 4.87
C GLY A 101 -1.78 4.26 3.92
N MET A 102 -1.98 2.95 3.72
CA MET A 102 -3.08 2.42 2.93
C MET A 102 -4.46 2.85 3.49
N LEU A 103 -4.67 2.76 4.80
CA LEU A 103 -5.92 3.18 5.45
C LEU A 103 -6.20 4.68 5.27
N ARG A 104 -5.18 5.53 5.42
CA ARG A 104 -5.33 6.97 5.19
C ARG A 104 -5.72 7.26 3.73
N MET A 105 -5.02 6.64 2.78
CA MET A 105 -5.27 6.86 1.36
C MET A 105 -6.64 6.33 0.94
N TYR A 106 -7.09 5.22 1.53
CA TYR A 106 -8.43 4.70 1.35
C TYR A 106 -9.50 5.75 1.70
N SER A 107 -9.32 6.45 2.83
CA SER A 107 -10.23 7.49 3.28
C SER A 107 -10.20 8.77 2.43
N THR A 108 -9.02 9.19 1.93
CA THR A 108 -8.88 10.47 1.21
C THR A 108 -9.32 10.38 -0.23
N TYR A 109 -9.08 9.23 -0.88
CA TYR A 109 -9.39 9.01 -2.30
C TYR A 109 -10.73 8.31 -2.54
N HIS A 110 -11.51 8.06 -1.49
CA HIS A 110 -12.79 7.35 -1.57
C HIS A 110 -12.65 6.06 -2.41
N LEU A 111 -11.68 5.21 -2.04
CA LEU A 111 -11.34 3.97 -2.76
C LEU A 111 -12.52 2.98 -2.86
N ALA A 112 -13.60 3.18 -2.10
CA ALA A 112 -14.80 2.34 -2.12
C ALA A 112 -15.57 2.37 -3.46
N THR A 113 -15.35 3.38 -4.32
CA THR A 113 -16.09 3.52 -5.59
C THR A 113 -15.54 2.65 -6.74
N CYS A 114 -14.33 2.09 -6.60
CA CYS A 114 -13.71 1.23 -7.62
C CYS A 114 -14.00 -0.25 -7.34
N GLY A 115 -15.27 -0.64 -7.47
CA GLY A 115 -15.78 -2.00 -7.19
C GLY A 115 -14.92 -3.15 -7.74
N PRO A 116 -14.80 -3.33 -9.07
CA PRO A 116 -14.20 -4.54 -9.63
C PRO A 116 -12.69 -4.65 -9.38
N ILE A 117 -11.97 -3.52 -9.32
CA ILE A 117 -10.52 -3.52 -9.16
C ILE A 117 -10.14 -3.98 -7.75
N LYS A 118 -10.89 -3.55 -6.73
CA LYS A 118 -10.71 -3.98 -5.34
C LYS A 118 -10.83 -5.50 -5.20
N ASP A 119 -11.84 -6.09 -5.83
CA ASP A 119 -12.09 -7.53 -5.74
C ASP A 119 -10.97 -8.34 -6.40
N ILE A 120 -10.44 -7.88 -7.54
CA ILE A 120 -9.26 -8.49 -8.20
C ILE A 120 -8.03 -8.45 -7.28
N ILE A 121 -7.77 -7.31 -6.64
CA ILE A 121 -6.63 -7.16 -5.70
C ILE A 121 -6.79 -8.10 -4.51
N PHE A 122 -8.02 -8.24 -3.98
CA PHE A 122 -8.31 -9.15 -2.88
C PHE A 122 -8.06 -10.61 -3.26
N CYS A 123 -8.52 -11.04 -4.45
CA CYS A 123 -8.21 -12.38 -4.96
C CYS A 123 -6.68 -12.60 -5.09
N PHE A 124 -5.96 -11.61 -5.60
CA PHE A 124 -4.49 -11.69 -5.71
C PHE A 124 -3.80 -11.75 -4.34
N ALA A 125 -4.30 -11.03 -3.34
CA ALA A 125 -3.80 -11.08 -1.96
C ALA A 125 -3.95 -12.48 -1.34
N MET A 126 -5.16 -13.04 -1.47
CA MET A 126 -5.46 -14.37 -0.94
C MET A 126 -4.60 -15.45 -1.61
N TRP A 127 -4.48 -15.40 -2.93
CA TRP A 127 -3.63 -16.35 -3.66
C TRP A 127 -2.16 -16.19 -3.28
N GLY A 128 -1.71 -14.95 -3.13
CA GLY A 128 -0.36 -14.65 -2.68
C GLY A 128 -0.03 -15.22 -1.31
N GLY A 129 -0.93 -15.08 -0.33
CA GLY A 129 -0.76 -15.64 1.01
C GLY A 129 -0.66 -17.17 1.03
N VAL A 130 -1.40 -17.86 0.16
CA VAL A 130 -1.26 -19.31 0.01
C VAL A 130 0.13 -19.66 -0.51
N ILE A 131 0.64 -18.96 -1.53
CA ILE A 131 1.93 -19.33 -2.11
C ILE A 131 3.09 -18.99 -1.16
N THR A 132 3.06 -17.86 -0.42
CA THR A 132 4.10 -17.58 0.60
C THR A 132 4.13 -18.64 1.69
N SER A 133 2.97 -19.12 2.13
CA SER A 133 2.89 -20.19 3.14
C SER A 133 3.53 -21.50 2.66
N ILE A 134 3.35 -21.85 1.37
CA ILE A 134 3.96 -23.04 0.78
C ILE A 134 5.49 -22.88 0.66
N VAL A 135 5.96 -21.68 0.29
CA VAL A 135 7.41 -21.40 0.19
C VAL A 135 8.08 -21.48 1.57
N CYS A 136 7.40 -21.01 2.62
CA CYS A 136 7.89 -21.06 4.00
C CYS A 136 8.24 -22.49 4.46
N PHE A 137 7.48 -23.51 4.05
CA PHE A 137 7.78 -24.90 4.39
C PHE A 137 9.10 -25.43 3.81
N ARG A 138 9.62 -24.83 2.74
CA ARG A 138 10.88 -25.25 2.10
C ARG A 138 12.10 -24.50 2.63
N GLN A 139 11.89 -23.51 3.51
CA GLN A 139 12.92 -22.58 3.92
C GLN A 139 13.86 -23.24 4.95
N VAL A 140 15.17 -23.24 4.69
CA VAL A 140 16.18 -23.87 5.58
C VAL A 140 16.72 -22.88 6.63
N ASP A 141 16.80 -21.59 6.31
CA ASP A 141 17.37 -20.58 7.20
C ASP A 141 16.31 -19.98 8.15
N LEU A 142 16.53 -20.08 9.46
CA LEU A 142 15.63 -19.57 10.50
C LEU A 142 15.28 -18.07 10.36
N LYS A 143 16.26 -17.23 10.01
CA LYS A 143 15.99 -15.78 9.80
C LYS A 143 15.08 -15.52 8.61
N SER A 144 15.21 -16.32 7.55
CA SER A 144 14.35 -16.21 6.39
C SER A 144 12.97 -16.80 6.65
N LEU A 145 12.88 -17.87 7.44
CA LEU A 145 11.61 -18.46 7.89
C LEU A 145 10.75 -17.43 8.65
N ILE A 146 11.35 -16.63 9.53
CA ILE A 146 10.65 -15.57 10.29
C ILE A 146 10.21 -14.40 9.39
N ALA A 147 10.89 -14.22 8.26
CA ALA A 147 10.62 -13.11 7.34
C ALA A 147 9.59 -13.44 6.25
N TYR A 148 9.27 -14.72 6.04
CA TYR A 148 8.18 -15.19 5.17
C TYR A 148 6.89 -15.36 5.96
#